data_AF-A0A7Y2SL60-F1
#
_entry.id   AF-A0A7Y2SL60-F1
#
_cell.length_a   1.000
_cell.length_b   1.000
_cell.length_c   1.000
_cell.angle_alpha   90.00
_cell.angle_beta   90.00
_cell.angle_gamma   90.00
#
_symmetry.space_group_name_H-M   'P 1'
#
loop_
_entity.id
_entity.type
_entity.pdbx_description
1 polymer ?
#
loop_
_entity_poly.entity_id
_entity_poly.type
_entity_poly.pdbx_seq_one_letter_code
_entity_poly.pdbx_strand_id
1 'polypeptide(L)'
;MSPRHQAPLTIEHALLGFISQQPMHAYAAYQQLIAPDALGKIWQLKLSHFYALASKLEQAGYLVTTLEPQGARPPRKVLHVTEAGAAAFANWLATPVDDPAQLRLDFLARLYFAERAGPAAVRSLLAAQRAAGRAWRDAIRAQLSGRAGQPDAGLFLQLRIRQLESFLAWLDRTLAAPPETSAVSFSIAMIADCSQPDLAANFVDAVRGPAGQAALLNAGFYPTVAAFLESAPLDEPAPVKTSKRTLTVFAAASLTGPFHAIGADFCAAHPGAAVRFVFDGSYALAARLSRGETADIFAPAHRQAMDLAVRAGRVWRESVYAFASNQIAVVALRSNPARITRLDDLARPGIRLALGSEATAIGQYTQEFLAQVEGRGFFGTQGKDAVLHNVVRYGESITEVLESVTCGEADAAIVFASDGRQADGDMYVPIALPILGRL
;
A
#
# COMPACT_ATOMS: atom_id res chain seq x y z
N MET A 1 -13.77 -52.07 8.67
CA MET A 1 -14.26 -50.68 8.63
C MET A 1 -13.20 -49.85 7.93
N SER A 2 -13.47 -49.34 6.74
CA SER A 2 -12.52 -48.47 6.03
C SER A 2 -12.25 -47.21 6.86
N PRO A 3 -10.99 -46.74 6.97
CA PRO A 3 -10.70 -45.50 7.66
C PRO A 3 -11.46 -44.36 6.95
N ARG A 4 -12.41 -43.73 7.65
CA ARG A 4 -13.03 -42.48 7.18
C ARG A 4 -11.90 -41.47 6.99
N HIS A 5 -11.53 -41.18 5.75
CA HIS A 5 -10.70 -40.01 5.45
C HIS A 5 -11.40 -38.79 6.03
N GLN A 6 -10.77 -38.15 7.02
CA GLN A 6 -11.26 -36.90 7.57
C GLN A 6 -11.20 -35.85 6.45
N ALA A 7 -12.32 -35.18 6.18
CA ALA A 7 -12.34 -34.08 5.22
C ALA A 7 -11.32 -33.02 5.66
N PRO A 8 -10.48 -32.50 4.75
CA PRO A 8 -9.44 -31.53 5.09
C PRO A 8 -10.07 -30.32 5.78
N LEU A 9 -9.45 -29.89 6.88
CA LEU A 9 -9.83 -28.68 7.59
C LEU A 9 -9.45 -27.48 6.70
N THR A 10 -10.39 -26.59 6.45
CA THR A 10 -10.24 -25.39 5.61
C THR A 10 -10.28 -24.16 6.52
N ILE A 11 -11.40 -23.43 6.51
CA ILE A 11 -11.65 -22.30 7.39
C ILE A 11 -11.70 -22.69 8.87
N GLU A 12 -11.83 -23.98 9.20
CA GLU A 12 -11.78 -24.46 10.59
C GLU A 12 -10.48 -24.07 11.32
N HIS A 13 -9.35 -23.94 10.60
CA HIS A 13 -8.10 -23.46 11.19
C HIS A 13 -8.20 -22.01 11.68
N ALA A 14 -9.10 -21.20 11.12
CA ALA A 14 -9.36 -19.83 11.59
C ALA A 14 -9.83 -19.84 13.06
N LEU A 15 -10.55 -20.87 13.49
CA LEU A 15 -10.97 -21.01 14.89
C LEU A 15 -9.78 -21.25 15.83
N LEU A 16 -8.73 -21.96 15.37
CA LEU A 16 -7.49 -22.15 16.13
C LEU A 16 -6.76 -20.82 16.29
N GLY A 17 -6.60 -20.05 15.21
CA GLY A 17 -6.00 -18.71 15.27
C GLY A 17 -6.77 -17.70 16.11
N PHE A 18 -8.07 -17.90 16.23
CA PHE A 18 -8.92 -17.09 17.07
C PHE A 18 -8.71 -17.41 18.56
N ILE A 19 -8.75 -18.69 18.94
CA ILE A 19 -8.62 -19.14 20.33
C ILE A 19 -7.17 -19.01 20.82
N SER A 20 -6.16 -19.04 19.93
CA SER A 20 -4.75 -18.97 20.32
C SER A 20 -4.36 -17.64 20.96
N GLN A 21 -5.10 -16.55 20.70
CA GLN A 21 -4.84 -15.24 21.29
C GLN A 21 -5.13 -15.22 22.80
N GLN A 22 -6.18 -15.93 23.23
CA GLN A 22 -6.55 -16.04 24.63
C GLN A 22 -7.45 -17.26 24.85
N PRO A 23 -7.12 -18.15 25.82
CA PRO A 23 -8.04 -19.20 26.25
C PRO A 23 -9.36 -18.60 26.70
N MET A 24 -10.46 -19.13 26.19
CA MET A 24 -11.76 -18.49 26.39
C MET A 24 -12.91 -19.49 26.38
N HIS A 25 -14.02 -19.09 26.98
CA HIS A 25 -15.23 -19.90 26.99
C HIS A 25 -15.79 -20.05 25.57
N ALA A 26 -16.26 -21.25 25.23
CA ALA A 26 -16.80 -21.54 23.90
C ALA A 26 -17.90 -20.55 23.44
N TYR A 27 -18.79 -20.12 24.34
CA TYR A 27 -19.81 -19.12 24.01
C TYR A 27 -19.23 -17.71 23.82
N ALA A 28 -18.24 -17.31 24.62
CA ALA A 28 -17.56 -16.03 24.47
C ALA A 28 -16.72 -15.99 23.18
N ALA A 29 -16.06 -17.11 22.84
CA ALA A 29 -15.37 -17.29 21.57
C ALA A 29 -16.33 -17.08 20.39
N TYR A 30 -17.50 -17.72 20.45
CA TYR A 30 -18.52 -17.53 19.45
C TYR A 30 -18.95 -16.06 19.32
N GLN A 31 -19.28 -15.40 20.44
CA GLN A 31 -19.74 -14.01 20.44
C GLN A 31 -18.71 -13.05 19.84
N GLN A 32 -17.43 -13.22 20.18
CA GLN A 32 -16.37 -12.39 19.62
C GLN A 32 -16.10 -12.73 18.14
N LEU A 33 -16.20 -14.00 17.75
CA LEU A 33 -16.00 -14.42 16.38
C LEU A 33 -17.04 -13.82 15.43
N ILE A 34 -18.32 -13.74 15.86
CA ILE A 34 -19.40 -13.16 15.05
C ILE A 34 -19.52 -11.63 15.17
N ALA A 35 -18.64 -10.98 15.95
CA ALA A 35 -18.68 -9.53 16.10
C ALA A 35 -18.46 -8.83 14.74
N PRO A 36 -19.05 -7.64 14.52
CA PRO A 36 -18.96 -6.93 13.24
C PRO A 36 -17.52 -6.58 12.81
N ASP A 37 -16.60 -6.51 13.76
CA ASP A 37 -15.21 -6.06 13.54
C ASP A 37 -14.22 -7.24 13.52
N ALA A 38 -14.74 -8.47 13.61
CA ALA A 38 -13.99 -9.71 13.66
C ALA A 38 -14.22 -10.56 12.39
N LEU A 39 -13.92 -11.86 12.47
CA LEU A 39 -14.16 -12.82 11.38
C LEU A 39 -15.63 -12.90 10.96
N GLY A 40 -16.60 -12.38 11.74
CA GLY A 40 -18.04 -12.44 11.45
C GLY A 40 -18.45 -11.82 10.12
N LYS A 41 -17.71 -10.85 9.60
CA LYS A 41 -17.92 -10.30 8.23
C LYS A 41 -17.55 -11.29 7.13
N ILE A 42 -16.59 -12.16 7.39
CA ILE A 42 -16.06 -13.15 6.45
C ILE A 42 -16.81 -14.48 6.62
N TRP A 43 -17.04 -14.89 7.87
CA TRP A 43 -17.52 -16.20 8.25
C TRP A 43 -18.83 -16.12 9.05
N GLN A 44 -19.95 -16.36 8.34
CA GLN A 44 -21.28 -16.39 8.93
C GLN A 44 -21.54 -17.74 9.61
N LEU A 45 -21.17 -17.83 10.89
CA LEU A 45 -21.25 -19.06 11.67
C LEU A 45 -22.44 -19.04 12.64
N LYS A 46 -23.26 -20.10 12.60
CA LYS A 46 -24.30 -20.35 13.61
C LYS A 46 -23.67 -21.00 14.85
N LEU A 47 -24.23 -20.72 16.03
CA LEU A 47 -23.74 -21.27 17.30
C LEU A 47 -23.63 -22.80 17.32
N SER A 48 -24.61 -23.51 16.74
CA SER A 48 -24.57 -24.97 16.65
C SER A 48 -23.40 -25.48 15.80
N HIS A 49 -23.09 -24.78 14.71
CA HIS A 49 -21.96 -25.13 13.84
C HIS A 49 -20.63 -24.82 14.54
N PHE A 50 -20.53 -23.73 15.30
CA PHE A 50 -19.34 -23.44 16.12
C PHE A 50 -18.98 -24.61 17.05
N TYR A 51 -19.96 -25.13 17.81
CA TYR A 51 -19.70 -26.26 18.71
C TYR A 51 -19.33 -27.54 17.97
N ALA A 52 -19.93 -27.79 16.80
CA ALA A 52 -19.56 -28.93 15.96
C ALA A 52 -18.09 -28.82 15.49
N LEU A 53 -17.64 -27.63 15.12
CA LEU A 53 -16.26 -27.37 14.70
C LEU A 53 -15.28 -27.48 15.86
N ALA A 54 -15.60 -26.91 17.02
CA ALA A 54 -14.78 -27.04 18.22
C ALA A 54 -14.61 -28.52 18.59
N SER A 55 -15.70 -29.31 18.55
CA SER A 55 -15.65 -30.76 18.79
C SER A 55 -14.81 -31.50 17.75
N LYS A 56 -14.89 -31.12 16.46
CA LYS A 56 -14.05 -31.70 15.39
C LYS A 56 -12.56 -31.41 15.63
N LEU A 57 -12.20 -30.20 16.03
CA LEU A 57 -10.82 -29.81 16.33
C LEU A 57 -10.28 -30.47 17.59
N GLU A 58 -11.13 -30.68 18.60
CA GLU A 58 -10.80 -31.42 19.82
C GLU A 58 -10.55 -32.91 19.52
N GLN A 59 -11.41 -33.54 18.72
CA GLN A 59 -11.20 -34.92 18.25
C GLN A 59 -9.93 -35.09 17.41
N ALA A 60 -9.51 -34.04 16.70
CA ALA A 60 -8.27 -34.01 15.93
C ALA A 60 -7.03 -33.67 16.79
N GLY A 61 -7.19 -33.38 18.09
CA GLY A 61 -6.10 -33.04 19.01
C GLY A 61 -5.57 -31.61 18.87
N TYR A 62 -6.27 -30.74 18.14
CA TYR A 62 -5.87 -29.33 17.94
C TYR A 62 -6.44 -28.38 19.00
N LEU A 63 -7.54 -28.77 19.65
CA LEU A 63 -8.09 -28.09 20.81
C LEU A 63 -8.13 -29.05 22.01
N VAL A 64 -8.08 -28.48 23.20
CA VAL A 64 -8.40 -29.17 24.45
C VAL A 64 -9.37 -28.32 25.26
N THR A 65 -10.40 -28.95 25.81
CA THR A 65 -11.35 -28.29 26.70
C THR A 65 -11.00 -28.55 28.16
N THR A 66 -10.87 -27.49 28.95
CA THR A 66 -10.81 -27.60 30.42
C THR A 66 -12.17 -27.21 31.02
N LEU A 67 -12.53 -27.85 32.13
CA LEU A 67 -13.74 -27.52 32.89
C LEU A 67 -13.35 -26.60 34.05
N GLU A 68 -13.78 -25.35 33.99
CA GLU A 68 -13.64 -24.43 35.11
C GLU A 68 -14.85 -24.54 36.05
N PRO A 69 -14.63 -24.84 37.34
CA PRO A 69 -15.70 -24.84 38.33
C PRO A 69 -16.31 -23.45 38.47
N GLN A 70 -17.65 -23.37 38.44
CA GLN A 70 -18.34 -22.10 38.56
C GLN A 70 -19.33 -22.08 39.74
N GLY A 71 -18.85 -22.30 40.96
CA GLY A 71 -19.66 -22.25 42.17
C GLY A 71 -20.92 -23.11 42.05
N ALA A 72 -22.11 -22.51 42.19
CA ALA A 72 -23.42 -23.18 42.08
C ALA A 72 -23.93 -23.35 40.63
N ARG A 73 -23.18 -22.96 39.60
CA ARG A 73 -23.56 -23.06 38.18
C ARG A 73 -22.82 -24.22 37.50
N PRO A 74 -23.36 -24.75 36.38
CA PRO A 74 -22.67 -25.77 35.59
C PRO A 74 -21.25 -25.32 35.22
N PRO A 75 -20.25 -26.23 35.29
CA PRO A 75 -18.87 -25.89 34.96
C PRO A 75 -18.76 -25.39 33.52
N ARG A 76 -17.91 -24.38 33.32
CA ARG A 76 -17.72 -23.76 32.00
C ARG A 76 -16.63 -24.49 31.22
N LYS A 77 -16.90 -24.72 29.94
CA LYS A 77 -15.92 -25.25 28.99
C LYS A 77 -15.05 -24.12 28.46
N VAL A 78 -13.77 -24.11 28.86
CA VAL A 78 -12.74 -23.21 28.32
C VAL A 78 -11.98 -23.96 27.24
N LEU A 79 -11.87 -23.35 26.07
CA LEU A 79 -11.14 -23.90 24.94
C LEU A 79 -9.68 -23.41 25.00
N HIS A 80 -8.75 -24.34 24.83
CA HIS A 80 -7.32 -24.07 24.69
C HIS A 80 -6.81 -24.67 23.39
N VAL A 81 -5.95 -23.94 22.69
CA VAL A 81 -5.22 -24.48 21.53
C VAL A 81 -4.05 -25.32 22.03
N THR A 82 -3.89 -26.52 21.48
CA THR A 82 -2.73 -27.38 21.77
C THR A 82 -1.51 -26.93 20.97
N GLU A 83 -0.31 -27.41 21.29
CA GLU A 83 0.88 -27.16 20.49
C GLU A 83 0.70 -27.64 19.04
N ALA A 84 0.09 -28.82 18.85
CA ALA A 84 -0.26 -29.34 17.55
C ALA A 84 -1.26 -28.43 16.81
N GLY A 85 -2.24 -27.86 17.52
CA GLY A 85 -3.20 -26.91 16.95
C GLY A 85 -2.55 -25.59 16.53
N ALA A 86 -1.62 -25.08 17.33
CA ALA A 86 -0.86 -23.87 17.00
C ALA A 86 0.02 -24.10 15.76
N ALA A 87 0.70 -25.24 15.67
CA ALA A 87 1.50 -25.62 14.51
C ALA A 87 0.62 -25.80 13.25
N ALA A 88 -0.55 -26.45 13.38
CA ALA A 88 -1.49 -26.61 12.28
C ALA A 88 -2.02 -25.25 11.77
N PHE A 89 -2.34 -24.33 12.68
CA PHE A 89 -2.74 -22.97 12.32
C PHE A 89 -1.64 -22.20 11.60
N ALA A 90 -0.40 -22.25 12.11
CA ALA A 90 0.74 -21.58 11.49
C ALA A 90 1.01 -22.13 10.08
N ASN A 91 0.94 -23.45 9.90
CA ASN A 91 1.09 -24.09 8.59
C ASN A 91 -0.05 -23.69 7.64
N TRP A 92 -1.30 -23.69 8.13
CA TRP A 92 -2.44 -23.21 7.36
C TRP A 92 -2.24 -21.75 6.93
N LEU A 93 -1.83 -20.84 7.82
CA LEU A 93 -1.60 -19.44 7.47
C LEU A 93 -0.50 -19.24 6.41
N ALA A 94 0.55 -20.07 6.45
CA ALA A 94 1.68 -19.97 5.52
C ALA A 94 1.42 -20.61 4.14
N THR A 95 0.46 -21.53 4.05
CA THR A 95 0.13 -22.21 2.79
C THR A 95 -0.72 -21.27 1.90
N PRO A 96 -0.60 -21.27 0.57
CA PRO A 96 -1.59 -20.61 -0.28
C PRO A 96 -2.89 -21.43 -0.31
N VAL A 97 -4.03 -20.78 -0.52
CA VAL A 97 -5.26 -21.51 -0.87
C VAL A 97 -5.00 -22.25 -2.16
N ASP A 98 -5.37 -23.53 -2.22
CA ASP A 98 -5.13 -24.49 -3.31
C ASP A 98 -6.37 -24.69 -4.21
N ASP A 99 -7.56 -24.32 -3.73
CA ASP A 99 -8.81 -24.31 -4.46
C ASP A 99 -9.32 -22.87 -4.72
N PRO A 100 -9.42 -22.45 -5.99
CA PRO A 100 -10.02 -21.17 -6.36
C PRO A 100 -11.41 -20.91 -5.73
N ALA A 101 -12.23 -21.94 -5.49
CA ALA A 101 -13.58 -21.79 -4.92
C ALA A 101 -13.53 -21.33 -3.46
N GLN A 102 -12.43 -21.59 -2.76
CA GLN A 102 -12.24 -21.25 -1.36
C GLN A 102 -11.64 -19.86 -1.14
N LEU A 103 -11.19 -19.17 -2.19
CA LEU A 103 -10.62 -17.81 -2.09
C LEU A 103 -11.53 -16.83 -1.33
N ARG A 104 -12.85 -16.91 -1.50
CA ARG A 104 -13.77 -15.97 -0.86
C ARG A 104 -13.79 -16.08 0.66
N LEU A 105 -13.52 -17.26 1.21
CA LEU A 105 -13.64 -17.54 2.64
C LEU A 105 -12.28 -17.78 3.28
N ASP A 106 -11.52 -18.71 2.72
CA ASP A 106 -10.26 -19.18 3.28
C ASP A 106 -9.14 -18.15 3.10
N PHE A 107 -9.00 -17.55 1.91
CA PHE A 107 -7.98 -16.52 1.68
C PHE A 107 -8.27 -15.25 2.50
N LEU A 108 -9.53 -14.82 2.60
CA LEU A 108 -9.88 -13.67 3.45
C LEU A 108 -9.60 -13.93 4.94
N ALA A 109 -9.88 -15.13 5.43
CA ALA A 109 -9.55 -15.51 6.80
C ALA A 109 -8.03 -15.52 7.03
N ARG A 110 -7.24 -16.07 6.10
CA ARG A 110 -5.77 -16.02 6.16
C ARG A 110 -5.26 -14.58 6.14
N LEU A 111 -5.81 -13.73 5.28
CA LEU A 111 -5.45 -12.32 5.18
C LEU A 111 -5.70 -11.57 6.50
N TYR A 112 -6.86 -11.79 7.12
CA TYR A 112 -7.20 -11.21 8.43
C TYR A 112 -6.15 -11.55 9.51
N PHE A 113 -5.69 -12.80 9.57
CA PHE A 113 -4.66 -13.19 10.54
C PHE A 113 -3.27 -12.68 10.14
N ALA A 114 -2.95 -12.66 8.85
CA ALA A 114 -1.68 -12.15 8.34
C ALA A 114 -1.52 -10.66 8.66
N GLU A 115 -2.57 -9.85 8.52
CA GLU A 115 -2.57 -8.43 8.89
C GLU A 115 -2.20 -8.22 10.37
N ARG A 116 -2.70 -9.09 11.24
CA ARG A 116 -2.43 -9.04 12.69
C ARG A 116 -1.04 -9.57 13.04
N ALA A 117 -0.52 -10.53 12.27
CA ALA A 117 0.84 -11.02 12.40
C ALA A 117 1.89 -10.03 11.87
N GLY A 118 1.48 -9.08 11.02
CA GLY A 118 2.28 -7.96 10.56
C GLY A 118 2.68 -8.02 9.08
N PRO A 119 3.33 -6.95 8.57
CA PRO A 119 3.51 -6.76 7.13
C PRO A 119 4.28 -7.87 6.40
N ALA A 120 5.24 -8.51 7.07
CA ALA A 120 6.00 -9.62 6.49
C ALA A 120 5.12 -10.85 6.24
N ALA A 121 4.21 -11.16 7.17
CA ALA A 121 3.26 -12.26 7.03
C ALA A 121 2.26 -11.99 5.89
N VAL A 122 1.73 -10.77 5.81
CA VAL A 122 0.88 -10.33 4.68
C VAL A 122 1.60 -10.54 3.36
N ARG A 123 2.82 -10.01 3.22
CA ARG A 123 3.58 -10.09 1.97
C ARG A 123 3.86 -11.54 1.56
N SER A 124 4.22 -12.39 2.52
CA SER A 124 4.45 -13.82 2.28
C SER A 124 3.18 -14.52 1.78
N LEU A 125 2.05 -14.30 2.45
CA LEU A 125 0.74 -14.86 2.05
C LEU A 125 0.36 -14.41 0.64
N LEU A 126 0.44 -13.11 0.35
CA LEU A 126 0.10 -12.56 -0.97
C LEU A 126 1.01 -13.12 -2.08
N ALA A 127 2.32 -13.23 -1.81
CA ALA A 127 3.28 -13.77 -2.78
C ALA A 127 3.04 -15.25 -3.08
N ALA A 128 2.80 -16.06 -2.04
CA ALA A 128 2.45 -17.47 -2.18
C ALA A 128 1.13 -17.64 -2.96
N GLN A 129 0.09 -16.87 -2.61
CA GLN A 129 -1.20 -16.93 -3.28
C GLN A 129 -1.10 -16.51 -4.75
N ARG A 130 -0.27 -15.51 -5.07
CA ARG A 130 -0.02 -15.09 -6.45
C ARG A 130 0.60 -16.21 -7.28
N ALA A 131 1.58 -16.93 -6.74
CA ALA A 131 2.21 -18.05 -7.44
C ALA A 131 1.20 -19.16 -7.73
N ALA A 132 0.42 -19.57 -6.73
CA ALA A 132 -0.66 -20.55 -6.88
C ALA A 132 -1.71 -20.09 -7.91
N GLY A 133 -2.13 -18.82 -7.82
CA GLY A 133 -3.09 -18.23 -8.75
C GLY A 133 -2.63 -18.22 -10.20
N ARG A 134 -1.35 -17.95 -10.47
CA ARG A 134 -0.78 -18.02 -11.83
C ARG A 134 -0.82 -19.45 -12.36
N ALA A 135 -0.42 -20.42 -11.53
CA ALA A 135 -0.45 -21.83 -11.90
C ALA A 135 -1.88 -22.31 -12.28
N TRP A 136 -2.90 -21.91 -11.50
CA TRP A 136 -4.29 -22.22 -11.84
C TRP A 136 -4.74 -21.58 -13.17
N ARG A 137 -4.42 -20.31 -13.38
CA ARG A 137 -4.77 -19.60 -14.61
C ARG A 137 -4.19 -20.32 -15.83
N ASP A 138 -2.92 -20.72 -15.73
CA ASP A 138 -2.22 -21.37 -16.82
C ASP A 138 -2.79 -22.77 -17.10
N ALA A 139 -3.16 -23.52 -16.06
CA ALA A 139 -3.88 -24.79 -16.19
C ALA A 139 -5.28 -24.63 -16.84
N ILE A 140 -6.07 -23.64 -16.42
CA ILE A 140 -7.41 -23.39 -16.98
C ILE A 140 -7.30 -22.92 -18.45
N ARG A 141 -6.30 -22.09 -18.78
CA ARG A 141 -6.02 -21.69 -20.17
C ARG A 141 -5.66 -22.90 -21.04
N ALA A 142 -4.82 -23.81 -20.56
CA ALA A 142 -4.50 -25.04 -21.29
C ALA A 142 -5.74 -25.91 -21.55
N GLN A 143 -6.64 -26.03 -20.57
CA GLN A 143 -7.92 -26.72 -20.74
C GLN A 143 -8.83 -26.05 -21.78
N LEU A 144 -8.85 -24.72 -21.82
CA LEU A 144 -9.65 -23.96 -22.78
C LEU A 144 -9.09 -24.07 -24.22
N SER A 145 -7.76 -24.03 -24.38
CA SER A 145 -7.10 -24.20 -25.68
C SER A 145 -7.41 -25.55 -26.33
N GLY A 146 -7.58 -26.62 -25.54
CA GLY A 146 -8.00 -27.93 -26.02
C GLY A 146 -9.46 -28.01 -26.51
N ARG A 147 -10.24 -26.92 -26.37
CA ARG A 147 -11.65 -26.84 -26.76
C ARG A 147 -11.92 -25.82 -27.89
N ALA A 148 -10.87 -25.39 -28.58
CA ALA A 148 -10.98 -24.42 -29.68
C ALA A 148 -11.88 -24.96 -30.82
N GLY A 149 -12.77 -24.12 -31.36
CA GLY A 149 -13.57 -24.40 -32.56
C GLY A 149 -15.07 -24.65 -32.34
N GLN A 150 -15.59 -24.58 -31.11
CA GLN A 150 -17.03 -24.67 -30.83
C GLN A 150 -17.57 -23.29 -30.39
N PRO A 151 -18.69 -22.80 -30.96
CA PRO A 151 -19.39 -21.65 -30.39
C PRO A 151 -19.80 -21.97 -28.95
N ASP A 152 -19.61 -21.01 -28.04
CA ASP A 152 -19.87 -21.13 -26.59
C ASP A 152 -19.01 -22.16 -25.80
N ALA A 153 -17.94 -22.70 -26.40
CA ALA A 153 -17.07 -23.62 -25.66
C ALA A 153 -16.40 -22.95 -24.46
N GLY A 154 -16.59 -23.59 -23.31
CA GLY A 154 -15.84 -23.28 -22.11
C GLY A 154 -16.20 -21.93 -21.47
N LEU A 155 -17.41 -21.39 -21.66
CA LEU A 155 -17.87 -20.16 -20.99
C LEU A 155 -17.59 -20.15 -19.47
N PHE A 156 -17.77 -21.29 -18.79
CA PHE A 156 -17.39 -21.45 -17.39
C PHE A 156 -15.88 -21.23 -17.14
N LEU A 157 -15.01 -21.80 -17.99
CA LEU A 157 -13.56 -21.63 -17.91
C LEU A 157 -13.16 -20.18 -18.23
N GLN A 158 -13.83 -19.54 -19.20
CA GLN A 158 -13.62 -18.13 -19.55
C GLN A 158 -13.97 -17.21 -18.37
N LEU A 159 -15.15 -17.40 -17.76
CA LEU A 159 -15.54 -16.67 -16.55
C LEU A 159 -14.52 -16.89 -15.42
N ARG A 160 -14.04 -18.13 -15.27
CA ARG A 160 -13.09 -18.45 -14.21
C ARG A 160 -11.72 -17.79 -14.41
N ILE A 161 -11.23 -17.77 -15.65
CA ILE A 161 -10.03 -17.03 -16.03
C ILE A 161 -10.18 -15.55 -15.68
N ARG A 162 -11.31 -14.92 -16.05
CA ARG A 162 -11.55 -13.49 -15.75
C ARG A 162 -11.56 -13.18 -14.27
N GLN A 163 -12.25 -13.97 -13.46
CA GLN A 163 -12.26 -13.80 -12.00
C GLN A 163 -10.85 -13.91 -11.41
N LEU A 164 -10.07 -14.89 -11.89
CA LEU A 164 -8.71 -15.13 -11.41
C LEU A 164 -7.73 -14.06 -11.89
N GLU A 165 -7.87 -13.56 -13.11
CA GLU A 165 -7.10 -12.43 -13.64
C GLU A 165 -7.34 -11.17 -12.82
N SER A 166 -8.60 -10.86 -12.49
CA SER A 166 -8.93 -9.71 -11.62
C SER A 166 -8.31 -9.86 -10.22
N PHE A 167 -8.38 -11.06 -9.64
CA PHE A 167 -7.77 -11.32 -8.34
C PHE A 167 -6.23 -11.23 -8.38
N LEU A 168 -5.59 -11.79 -9.42
CA LEU A 168 -4.15 -11.69 -9.64
C LEU A 168 -3.70 -10.24 -9.86
N ALA A 169 -4.49 -9.43 -10.59
CA ALA A 169 -4.20 -8.02 -10.78
C ALA A 169 -4.25 -7.26 -9.45
N TRP A 170 -5.20 -7.58 -8.56
CA TRP A 170 -5.23 -7.02 -7.21
C TRP A 170 -4.00 -7.45 -6.39
N LEU A 171 -3.62 -8.74 -6.44
CA LEU A 171 -2.41 -9.25 -5.77
C LEU A 171 -1.14 -8.57 -6.28
N ASP A 172 -1.00 -8.42 -7.60
CA ASP A 172 0.16 -7.77 -8.22
C ASP A 172 0.26 -6.30 -7.81
N ARG A 173 -0.87 -5.56 -7.83
CA ARG A 173 -0.92 -4.18 -7.37
C ARG A 173 -0.57 -4.07 -5.89
N THR A 174 -1.08 -4.96 -5.05
CA THR A 174 -0.84 -4.93 -3.60
C THR A 174 0.59 -5.33 -3.23
N LEU A 175 1.21 -6.27 -3.96
CA LEU A 175 2.60 -6.66 -3.77
C LEU A 175 3.59 -5.65 -4.36
N ALA A 176 3.18 -4.93 -5.40
CA ALA A 176 3.94 -3.82 -5.99
C ALA A 176 3.74 -2.50 -5.21
N ALA A 177 2.63 -2.38 -4.47
CA ALA A 177 2.42 -1.34 -3.47
C ALA A 177 3.43 -1.57 -2.35
N PRO A 178 4.40 -0.68 -2.15
CA PRO A 178 5.44 -0.96 -1.19
C PRO A 178 4.95 -0.58 0.23
N PRO A 179 5.57 -1.10 1.30
CA PRO A 179 5.07 -0.94 2.67
C PRO A 179 4.90 0.55 3.03
N GLU A 180 3.83 0.89 3.76
CA GLU A 180 3.38 2.26 4.13
C GLU A 180 4.44 3.18 4.75
N THR A 181 5.59 2.65 5.09
CA THR A 181 6.56 3.27 6.00
C THR A 181 7.75 3.91 5.28
N SER A 182 7.96 3.62 4.00
CA SER A 182 8.81 4.43 3.10
C SER A 182 8.00 5.36 2.19
N ALA A 183 6.68 5.42 2.40
CA ALA A 183 5.76 6.18 1.56
C ALA A 183 5.71 7.66 1.98
N VAL A 184 6.19 8.52 1.08
CA VAL A 184 5.97 9.96 1.10
C VAL A 184 4.50 10.19 0.75
N SER A 185 3.65 10.47 1.74
CA SER A 185 2.22 10.73 1.54
C SER A 185 1.98 12.18 1.17
N PHE A 186 1.31 12.38 0.04
CA PHE A 186 0.92 13.67 -0.48
C PHE A 186 -0.49 14.00 -0.01
N SER A 187 -0.65 15.24 0.44
CA SER A 187 -1.94 15.77 0.83
C SER A 187 -2.27 16.99 -0.01
N ILE A 188 -3.55 17.21 -0.26
CA ILE A 188 -4.07 18.39 -0.94
C ILE A 188 -5.11 19.02 -0.04
N ALA A 189 -5.10 20.35 0.06
CA ALA A 189 -6.04 21.08 0.88
C ALA A 189 -6.36 22.46 0.31
N MET A 190 -7.52 22.99 0.69
CA MET A 190 -7.92 24.35 0.37
C MET A 190 -7.26 25.33 1.36
N ILE A 191 -6.82 26.47 0.83
CA ILE A 191 -6.35 27.59 1.64
C ILE A 191 -7.55 28.27 2.31
N ALA A 192 -7.37 28.70 3.55
CA ALA A 192 -8.45 29.23 4.37
C ALA A 192 -9.11 30.50 3.82
N ASP A 193 -8.29 31.36 3.22
CA ASP A 193 -8.70 32.61 2.58
C ASP A 193 -8.70 32.49 1.05
N CYS A 194 -9.02 31.30 0.51
CA CYS A 194 -8.98 31.08 -0.93
C CYS A 194 -9.94 32.04 -1.68
N SER A 195 -9.48 32.56 -2.81
CA SER A 195 -10.25 33.54 -3.59
C SER A 195 -11.38 32.89 -4.39
N GLN A 196 -11.29 31.58 -4.61
CA GLN A 196 -12.21 30.81 -5.45
C GLN A 196 -12.54 29.45 -4.82
N PRO A 197 -13.34 29.41 -3.73
CA PRO A 197 -13.60 28.18 -2.97
C PRO A 197 -14.24 27.07 -3.80
N ASP A 198 -15.23 27.40 -4.64
CA ASP A 198 -15.93 26.41 -5.47
C ASP A 198 -14.98 25.79 -6.51
N LEU A 199 -14.14 26.60 -7.15
CA LEU A 199 -13.20 26.12 -8.16
C LEU A 199 -12.06 25.31 -7.51
N ALA A 200 -11.65 25.70 -6.30
CA ALA A 200 -10.66 24.98 -5.54
C ALA A 200 -11.18 23.60 -5.11
N ALA A 201 -12.41 23.51 -4.62
CA ALA A 201 -13.06 22.25 -4.29
C ALA A 201 -13.15 21.32 -5.51
N ASN A 202 -13.63 21.83 -6.66
CA ASN A 202 -13.69 21.05 -7.90
C ASN A 202 -12.32 20.54 -8.35
N PHE A 203 -11.25 21.32 -8.16
CA PHE A 203 -9.90 20.89 -8.51
C PHE A 203 -9.38 19.80 -7.57
N VAL A 204 -9.67 19.91 -6.26
CA VAL A 204 -9.37 18.83 -5.29
C VAL A 204 -10.07 17.54 -5.70
N ASP A 205 -11.33 17.63 -6.12
CA ASP A 205 -12.09 16.47 -6.60
C ASP A 205 -11.55 15.94 -7.93
N ALA A 206 -11.10 16.81 -8.85
CA ALA A 206 -10.46 16.38 -10.10
C ALA A 206 -9.15 15.61 -9.85
N VAL A 207 -8.35 16.02 -8.87
CA VAL A 207 -7.11 15.31 -8.46
C VAL A 207 -7.44 13.95 -7.83
N ARG A 208 -8.50 13.87 -7.03
CA ARG A 208 -8.95 12.63 -6.36
C ARG A 208 -9.77 11.71 -7.26
N GLY A 209 -10.33 12.24 -8.34
CA GLY A 209 -11.18 11.52 -9.28
C GLY A 209 -10.40 10.54 -10.17
N PRO A 210 -11.11 9.66 -10.91
CA PRO A 210 -10.48 8.58 -11.69
C PRO A 210 -9.44 9.06 -12.71
N ALA A 211 -9.72 10.16 -13.42
CA ALA A 211 -8.80 10.74 -14.40
C ALA A 211 -7.53 11.29 -13.75
N GLY A 212 -7.66 12.03 -12.64
CA GLY A 212 -6.52 12.55 -11.90
C GLY A 212 -5.67 11.46 -11.27
N GLN A 213 -6.30 10.43 -10.71
CA GLN A 213 -5.59 9.26 -10.18
C GLN A 213 -4.89 8.47 -11.30
N ALA A 214 -5.45 8.39 -12.50
CA ALA A 214 -4.78 7.79 -13.65
C ALA A 214 -3.55 8.59 -14.09
N ALA A 215 -3.63 9.92 -14.12
CA ALA A 215 -2.49 10.80 -14.42
C ALA A 215 -1.36 10.64 -13.37
N LEU A 216 -1.73 10.55 -12.08
CA LEU A 216 -0.79 10.29 -10.98
C LEU A 216 -0.15 8.91 -11.10
N LEU A 217 -0.93 7.87 -11.39
CA LEU A 217 -0.43 6.50 -11.62
C LEU A 217 0.54 6.43 -12.79
N ASN A 218 0.24 7.10 -13.90
CA ASN A 218 1.12 7.18 -15.06
C ASN A 218 2.45 7.89 -14.72
N ALA A 219 2.41 8.87 -13.81
CA ALA A 219 3.59 9.53 -13.25
C ALA A 219 4.27 8.72 -12.12
N GLY A 220 3.82 7.50 -11.84
CA GLY A 220 4.41 6.58 -10.85
C GLY A 220 4.04 6.85 -9.39
N PHE A 221 3.04 7.70 -9.14
CA PHE A 221 2.42 7.86 -7.83
C PHE A 221 1.37 6.78 -7.58
N TYR A 222 1.17 6.42 -6.32
CA TYR A 222 0.18 5.42 -5.93
C TYR A 222 -0.99 6.04 -5.16
N PRO A 223 -2.24 5.62 -5.41
CA PRO A 223 -3.38 6.05 -4.62
C PRO A 223 -3.22 5.63 -3.16
N THR A 224 -3.67 6.49 -2.24
CA THR A 224 -3.83 6.11 -0.82
C THR A 224 -5.09 5.27 -0.63
N VAL A 225 -5.15 4.45 0.43
CA VAL A 225 -6.36 3.64 0.77
C VAL A 225 -7.61 4.53 0.88
N ALA A 226 -7.46 5.76 1.38
CA ALA A 226 -8.55 6.75 1.45
C ALA A 226 -9.04 7.19 0.05
N ALA A 227 -8.12 7.45 -0.89
CA ALA A 227 -8.49 7.83 -2.26
C ALA A 227 -9.24 6.72 -3.01
N PHE A 228 -9.03 5.45 -2.65
CA PHE A 228 -9.70 4.31 -3.29
C PHE A 228 -11.15 4.09 -2.80
N LEU A 229 -11.47 4.50 -1.58
CA LEU A 229 -12.80 4.31 -0.98
C LEU A 229 -13.75 5.49 -1.25
N GLU A 230 -13.21 6.67 -1.55
CA GLU A 230 -13.97 7.92 -1.70
C GLU A 230 -14.29 8.28 -3.16
N SER A 231 -14.08 7.36 -4.13
CA SER A 231 -14.55 7.56 -5.50
C SER A 231 -16.08 7.43 -5.56
N ALA A 232 -16.78 8.45 -5.07
CA ALA A 232 -18.21 8.60 -5.25
C ALA A 232 -18.54 8.81 -6.75
N PRO A 233 -19.78 8.48 -7.19
CA PRO A 233 -20.24 8.83 -8.53
C PRO A 233 -20.13 10.34 -8.74
N LEU A 234 -19.56 10.73 -9.88
CA LEU A 234 -19.54 12.13 -10.32
C LEU A 234 -20.99 12.55 -10.61
N ASP A 235 -21.58 13.39 -9.78
CA ASP A 235 -22.74 14.18 -10.19
C ASP A 235 -22.30 15.19 -11.26
N GLU A 236 -23.13 15.39 -12.28
CA GLU A 236 -22.86 16.33 -13.36
C GLU A 236 -22.64 17.75 -12.80
N PRO A 237 -21.58 18.46 -13.25
CA PRO A 237 -21.30 19.79 -12.74
C PRO A 237 -22.41 20.76 -13.15
N ALA A 238 -22.97 21.46 -12.16
CA ALA A 238 -23.92 22.54 -12.40
C ALA A 238 -23.29 23.66 -13.25
N PRO A 239 -24.03 24.29 -14.17
CA PRO A 239 -23.48 25.33 -15.05
C PRO A 239 -23.12 26.59 -14.24
N VAL A 240 -21.84 26.97 -14.26
CA VAL A 240 -21.35 28.20 -13.59
C VAL A 240 -21.04 29.30 -14.61
N LYS A 241 -21.47 30.52 -14.27
CA LYS A 241 -21.31 31.74 -15.07
C LYS A 241 -19.84 32.06 -15.39
N THR A 242 -19.64 32.54 -16.61
CA THR A 242 -18.37 32.90 -17.25
C THR A 242 -17.81 34.23 -16.74
N SER A 243 -17.06 34.18 -15.65
CA SER A 243 -15.98 35.14 -15.39
C SER A 243 -14.64 34.42 -15.49
N LYS A 244 -13.60 35.08 -16.02
CA LYS A 244 -12.22 34.55 -16.05
C LYS A 244 -11.76 34.36 -14.60
N ARG A 245 -11.63 33.11 -14.18
CA ARG A 245 -11.30 32.70 -12.81
C ARG A 245 -9.97 31.95 -12.83
N THR A 246 -8.96 32.47 -12.13
CA THR A 246 -7.62 31.86 -12.09
C THR A 246 -7.38 31.23 -10.73
N LEU A 247 -7.24 29.91 -10.68
CA LEU A 247 -6.91 29.12 -9.51
C LEU A 247 -5.39 29.07 -9.32
N THR A 248 -4.88 29.46 -8.16
CA THR A 248 -3.45 29.37 -7.82
C THR A 248 -3.18 28.14 -6.97
N VAL A 249 -2.35 27.23 -7.47
CA VAL A 249 -2.05 25.96 -6.81
C VAL A 249 -0.58 25.94 -6.39
N PHE A 250 -0.33 25.92 -5.09
CA PHE A 250 1.01 25.69 -4.53
C PHE A 250 1.19 24.19 -4.37
N ALA A 251 2.10 23.61 -5.15
CA ALA A 251 2.29 22.17 -5.18
C ALA A 251 3.77 21.81 -5.05
N ALA A 252 4.05 20.67 -4.42
CA ALA A 252 5.41 20.15 -4.36
C ALA A 252 5.98 19.96 -5.78
N ALA A 253 7.26 20.26 -5.98
CA ALA A 253 7.90 20.18 -7.30
C ALA A 253 7.79 18.80 -7.97
N SER A 254 7.72 17.71 -7.21
CA SER A 254 7.51 16.36 -7.75
C SER A 254 6.14 16.16 -8.43
N LEU A 255 5.16 17.03 -8.18
CA LEU A 255 3.84 16.98 -8.79
C LEU A 255 3.77 17.69 -10.16
N THR A 256 4.86 18.31 -10.62
CA THR A 256 4.87 19.16 -11.84
C THR A 256 4.23 18.48 -13.05
N GLY A 257 4.70 17.29 -13.43
CA GLY A 257 4.16 16.52 -14.55
C GLY A 257 2.67 16.17 -14.39
N PRO A 258 2.28 15.40 -13.35
CA PRO A 258 0.88 15.00 -13.19
C PRO A 258 -0.07 16.18 -12.97
N PHE A 259 0.33 17.25 -12.28
CA PHE A 259 -0.54 18.42 -12.08
C PHE A 259 -0.73 19.25 -13.36
N HIS A 260 0.25 19.28 -14.26
CA HIS A 260 0.03 19.88 -15.58
C HIS A 260 -0.99 19.10 -16.40
N ALA A 261 -0.93 17.77 -16.40
CA ALA A 261 -1.94 16.93 -17.07
C ALA A 261 -3.34 17.13 -16.46
N ILE A 262 -3.45 17.04 -15.12
CA ILE A 262 -4.71 17.24 -14.41
C ILE A 262 -5.26 18.65 -14.64
N GLY A 263 -4.39 19.67 -14.63
CA GLY A 263 -4.77 21.06 -14.88
C GLY A 263 -5.32 21.28 -16.29
N ALA A 264 -4.75 20.62 -17.30
CA ALA A 264 -5.24 20.70 -18.67
C ALA A 264 -6.64 20.08 -18.79
N ASP A 265 -6.84 18.87 -18.25
CA ASP A 265 -8.14 18.19 -18.24
C ASP A 265 -9.19 18.99 -17.45
N PHE A 266 -8.78 19.56 -16.31
CA PHE A 266 -9.64 20.40 -15.48
C PHE A 266 -10.11 21.67 -16.22
N CYS A 267 -9.20 22.36 -16.90
CA CYS A 267 -9.53 23.54 -17.71
C CYS A 267 -10.44 23.20 -18.90
N ALA A 268 -10.25 22.02 -19.52
CA ALA A 268 -11.12 21.54 -20.59
C ALA A 268 -12.56 21.28 -20.08
N ALA A 269 -12.70 20.76 -18.86
CA ALA A 269 -13.98 20.52 -18.22
C ALA A 269 -14.65 21.78 -17.64
N HIS A 270 -13.89 22.86 -17.39
CA HIS A 270 -14.37 24.11 -16.77
C HIS A 270 -14.09 25.34 -17.64
N PRO A 271 -14.91 25.63 -18.66
CA PRO A 271 -14.72 26.78 -19.54
C PRO A 271 -14.63 28.12 -18.77
N GLY A 272 -13.55 28.87 -19.00
CA GLY A 272 -13.28 30.16 -18.34
C GLY A 272 -12.47 30.05 -17.03
N ALA A 273 -12.14 28.84 -16.58
CA ALA A 273 -11.18 28.60 -15.52
C ALA A 273 -9.75 28.50 -16.08
N ALA A 274 -8.78 29.06 -15.37
CA ALA A 274 -7.35 28.89 -15.62
C ALA A 274 -6.66 28.39 -14.33
N VAL A 275 -5.67 27.51 -14.45
CA VAL A 275 -4.89 27.05 -13.31
C VAL A 275 -3.45 27.56 -13.42
N ARG A 276 -2.99 28.26 -12.39
CA ARG A 276 -1.61 28.74 -12.25
C ARG A 276 -0.91 27.92 -11.17
N PHE A 277 0.10 27.15 -11.57
CA PHE A 277 0.90 26.37 -10.64
C PHE A 277 2.12 27.15 -10.14
N VAL A 278 2.42 27.00 -8.86
CA VAL A 278 3.70 27.39 -8.25
C VAL A 278 4.29 26.13 -7.64
N PHE A 279 5.38 25.66 -8.24
CA PHE A 279 6.09 24.46 -7.83
C PHE A 279 7.37 24.81 -7.09
N ASP A 280 7.58 24.21 -5.91
CA ASP A 280 8.76 24.44 -5.08
C ASP A 280 8.86 23.33 -3.99
N GLY A 281 9.85 23.43 -3.10
CA GLY A 281 9.96 22.59 -1.91
C GLY A 281 8.79 22.80 -0.94
N SER A 282 8.25 21.72 -0.38
CA SER A 282 7.02 21.76 0.43
C SER A 282 7.15 22.68 1.66
N TYR A 283 8.31 22.71 2.33
CA TYR A 283 8.57 23.62 3.45
C TYR A 283 8.72 25.07 3.00
N ALA A 284 9.35 25.32 1.85
CA ALA A 284 9.49 26.67 1.29
C ALA A 284 8.11 27.26 0.97
N LEU A 285 7.22 26.47 0.35
CA LEU A 285 5.82 26.85 0.10
C LEU A 285 5.06 27.08 1.40
N ALA A 286 5.19 26.20 2.40
CA ALA A 286 4.53 26.38 3.70
C ALA A 286 5.02 27.67 4.40
N ALA A 287 6.32 27.99 4.32
CA ALA A 287 6.89 29.21 4.86
C ALA A 287 6.41 30.47 4.10
N ARG A 288 6.20 30.36 2.78
CA ARG A 288 5.61 31.43 1.95
C ARG A 288 4.15 31.70 2.32
N LEU A 289 3.34 30.64 2.47
CA LEU A 289 1.96 30.75 2.98
C LEU A 289 1.92 31.38 4.37
N SER A 290 2.83 30.97 5.26
CA SER A 290 2.93 31.55 6.61
C SER A 290 3.23 33.04 6.59
N ARG A 291 4.04 33.50 5.62
CA ARG A 291 4.35 34.92 5.37
C ARG A 291 3.23 35.70 4.67
N GLY A 292 2.11 35.06 4.36
CA GLY A 292 0.93 35.71 3.78
C GLY A 292 0.89 35.75 2.27
N GLU A 293 1.71 34.94 1.59
CA GLU A 293 1.53 34.76 0.16
C GLU A 293 0.22 34.01 -0.13
N THR A 294 -0.53 34.50 -1.11
CA THR A 294 -1.87 34.01 -1.43
C THR A 294 -1.83 32.83 -2.42
N ALA A 295 -2.53 31.75 -2.08
CA ALA A 295 -2.84 30.64 -2.97
C ALA A 295 -4.27 30.16 -2.70
N ASP A 296 -4.83 29.34 -3.58
CA ASP A 296 -6.16 28.74 -3.40
C ASP A 296 -6.06 27.29 -2.91
N ILE A 297 -5.03 26.57 -3.35
CA ILE A 297 -4.78 25.17 -3.00
C ILE A 297 -3.33 25.00 -2.56
N PHE A 298 -3.13 24.16 -1.55
CA PHE A 298 -1.82 23.68 -1.13
C PHE A 298 -1.73 22.16 -1.22
N ALA A 299 -0.77 21.66 -2.00
CA ALA A 299 -0.51 20.25 -2.23
C ALA A 299 0.95 19.88 -1.87
N PRO A 300 1.31 19.85 -0.57
CA PRO A 300 2.62 19.43 -0.13
C PRO A 300 2.80 17.92 -0.23
N ALA A 301 4.06 17.53 -0.22
CA ALA A 301 4.47 16.16 -0.36
C ALA A 301 4.82 15.49 0.99
N HIS A 302 4.56 16.13 2.13
CA HIS A 302 4.64 15.46 3.44
C HIS A 302 3.75 16.14 4.48
N ARG A 303 3.38 15.36 5.52
CA ARG A 303 2.46 15.79 6.58
C ARG A 303 2.95 17.00 7.35
N GLN A 304 4.25 17.11 7.61
CA GLN A 304 4.84 18.17 8.44
C GLN A 304 4.65 19.57 7.83
N ALA A 305 4.86 19.75 6.52
CA ALA A 305 4.56 21.00 5.81
C ALA A 305 3.07 21.32 5.82
N MET A 306 2.20 20.32 5.65
CA MET A 306 0.76 20.51 5.83
C MET A 306 0.42 20.98 7.24
N ASP A 307 0.97 20.33 8.26
CA ASP A 307 0.77 20.67 9.67
C ASP A 307 1.31 22.07 10.01
N LEU A 308 2.37 22.54 9.35
CA LEU A 308 2.84 23.92 9.48
C LEU A 308 1.81 24.91 8.92
N ALA A 309 1.29 24.67 7.72
CA ALA A 309 0.28 25.53 7.11
C ALA A 309 -1.05 25.54 7.89
N VAL A 310 -1.45 24.38 8.42
CA VAL A 310 -2.63 24.27 9.31
C VAL A 310 -2.41 25.01 10.63
N ARG A 311 -1.24 24.84 11.28
CA ARG A 311 -0.91 25.55 12.53
C ARG A 311 -0.81 27.06 12.33
N ALA A 312 -0.38 27.51 11.15
CA ALA A 312 -0.37 28.93 10.77
C ALA A 312 -1.77 29.49 10.45
N GLY A 313 -2.83 28.67 10.53
CA GLY A 313 -4.20 29.08 10.21
C GLY A 313 -4.44 29.32 8.72
N ARG A 314 -3.51 28.89 7.84
CA ARG A 314 -3.59 29.14 6.40
C ARG A 314 -4.34 28.05 5.63
N VAL A 315 -4.53 26.88 6.22
CA VAL A 315 -5.23 25.74 5.60
C VAL A 315 -6.42 25.35 6.46
N TRP A 316 -7.57 25.10 5.84
CA TRP A 316 -8.71 24.49 6.53
C TRP A 316 -8.44 23.02 6.79
N ARG A 317 -8.35 22.63 8.07
CA ARG A 317 -7.96 21.28 8.48
C ARG A 317 -8.91 20.22 7.92
N GLU A 318 -10.20 20.55 7.83
CA GLU A 318 -11.27 19.68 7.32
C GLU A 318 -11.18 19.48 5.80
N SER A 319 -10.39 20.31 5.10
CA SER A 319 -10.16 20.18 3.66
C SER A 319 -8.90 19.37 3.30
N VAL A 320 -8.23 18.77 4.29
CA VAL A 320 -6.98 18.02 4.06
C VAL A 320 -7.30 16.59 3.61
N TYR A 321 -6.99 16.29 2.36
CA TYR A 321 -7.16 14.96 1.77
C TYR A 321 -5.82 14.36 1.36
N ALA A 322 -5.55 13.11 1.77
CA ALA A 322 -4.41 12.36 1.24
C ALA A 322 -4.79 11.79 -0.13
N PHE A 323 -4.06 12.15 -1.18
CA PHE A 323 -4.48 11.83 -2.57
C PHE A 323 -3.47 10.99 -3.34
N ALA A 324 -2.20 10.96 -2.91
CA ALA A 324 -1.16 10.20 -3.57
C ALA A 324 -0.08 9.80 -2.56
N SER A 325 0.69 8.79 -2.92
CA SER A 325 1.92 8.43 -2.24
C SER A 325 3.02 8.20 -3.28
N ASN A 326 4.24 8.61 -2.95
CA ASN A 326 5.43 8.24 -3.72
C ASN A 326 6.47 7.66 -2.77
N GLN A 327 7.50 7.02 -3.29
CA GLN A 327 8.47 6.31 -2.49
C GLN A 327 9.88 6.62 -2.90
N ILE A 328 10.74 6.78 -1.91
CA ILE A 328 12.17 6.80 -2.14
C ILE A 328 12.62 5.35 -2.36
N ALA A 329 13.50 5.15 -3.32
CA ALA A 329 14.13 3.88 -3.59
C ALA A 329 15.62 4.09 -3.84
N VAL A 330 16.41 3.12 -3.42
CA VAL A 330 17.77 2.98 -3.93
C VAL A 330 17.67 2.26 -5.26
N VAL A 331 18.25 2.86 -6.29
CA VAL A 331 18.29 2.32 -7.64
C VAL A 331 19.73 2.07 -8.02
N ALA A 332 19.99 0.89 -8.60
CA ALA A 332 21.30 0.48 -9.10
C ALA A 332 21.08 -0.30 -10.40
N LEU A 333 22.10 -0.38 -11.25
CA LEU A 333 22.07 -1.24 -12.44
C LEU A 333 21.64 -2.67 -12.03
N ARG A 334 20.75 -3.34 -12.78
CA ARG A 334 20.35 -4.75 -12.52
C ARG A 334 21.52 -5.73 -12.61
N SER A 335 22.61 -5.42 -13.33
CA SER A 335 23.86 -6.17 -13.20
C SER A 335 24.45 -6.10 -11.78
N ASN A 336 24.13 -5.02 -11.05
CA ASN A 336 24.47 -4.74 -9.67
C ASN A 336 25.94 -5.08 -9.33
N PRO A 337 26.91 -4.49 -10.04
CA PRO A 337 28.32 -4.85 -9.91
C PRO A 337 28.84 -4.65 -8.48
N ALA A 338 28.34 -3.61 -7.80
CA ALA A 338 28.68 -3.28 -6.41
C ALA A 338 28.00 -4.18 -5.36
N ARG A 339 27.08 -5.07 -5.79
CA ARG A 339 26.31 -6.00 -4.94
C ARG A 339 25.58 -5.28 -3.79
N ILE A 340 24.92 -4.17 -4.12
CA ILE A 340 24.12 -3.40 -3.16
C ILE A 340 22.77 -4.12 -3.03
N THR A 341 22.49 -4.67 -1.85
CA THR A 341 21.32 -5.53 -1.59
C THR A 341 20.52 -5.11 -0.37
N ARG A 342 21.11 -4.27 0.49
CA ARG A 342 20.51 -3.69 1.70
C ARG A 342 20.96 -2.26 1.86
N LEU A 343 20.22 -1.49 2.66
CA LEU A 343 20.47 -0.07 2.87
C LEU A 343 21.87 0.21 3.44
N ASP A 344 22.35 -0.63 4.35
CA ASP A 344 23.66 -0.50 5.01
C ASP A 344 24.82 -0.70 4.03
N ASP A 345 24.58 -1.35 2.88
CA ASP A 345 25.62 -1.50 1.86
C ASP A 345 26.03 -0.14 1.28
N LEU A 346 25.16 0.89 1.35
CA LEU A 346 25.48 2.25 0.91
C LEU A 346 26.60 2.91 1.72
N ALA A 347 26.84 2.45 2.95
CA ALA A 347 27.90 2.95 3.82
C ALA A 347 29.24 2.22 3.58
N ARG A 348 29.28 1.16 2.77
CA ARG A 348 30.51 0.40 2.51
C ARG A 348 31.55 1.28 1.81
N PRO A 349 32.82 1.26 2.22
CA PRO A 349 33.88 1.97 1.52
C PRO A 349 33.98 1.53 0.06
N GLY A 350 34.14 2.49 -0.85
CA GLY A 350 34.32 2.26 -2.28
C GLY A 350 33.02 2.17 -3.09
N ILE A 351 31.86 2.33 -2.46
CA ILE A 351 30.59 2.55 -3.18
C ILE A 351 30.55 3.99 -3.67
N ARG A 352 30.05 4.20 -4.89
CA ARG A 352 29.85 5.53 -5.48
C ARG A 352 28.37 5.83 -5.59
N LEU A 353 27.91 6.94 -5.02
CA LEU A 353 26.51 7.32 -4.98
C LEU A 353 26.23 8.61 -5.76
N ALA A 354 25.11 8.66 -6.46
CA ALA A 354 24.54 9.87 -7.02
C ALA A 354 23.27 10.24 -6.25
N LEU A 355 23.22 11.47 -5.70
CA LEU A 355 22.05 11.99 -4.98
C LEU A 355 21.54 13.26 -5.70
N GLY A 356 20.29 13.65 -5.44
CA GLY A 356 19.83 14.99 -5.82
C GLY A 356 20.48 16.07 -4.95
N SER A 357 20.73 17.24 -5.52
CA SER A 357 21.17 18.41 -4.75
C SER A 357 20.09 18.86 -3.76
N GLU A 358 20.47 19.55 -2.68
CA GLU A 358 19.51 20.08 -1.69
C GLU A 358 18.54 21.12 -2.28
N ALA A 359 18.84 21.67 -3.46
CA ALA A 359 17.94 22.53 -4.21
C ALA A 359 16.81 21.75 -4.91
N THR A 360 17.00 20.45 -5.15
CA THR A 360 16.00 19.58 -5.76
C THR A 360 15.07 18.95 -4.72
N ALA A 361 13.83 18.64 -5.12
CA ALA A 361 12.91 17.90 -4.27
C ALA A 361 13.50 16.55 -3.81
N ILE A 362 14.04 15.76 -4.73
CA ILE A 362 14.59 14.43 -4.41
C ILE A 362 15.81 14.50 -3.48
N GLY A 363 16.64 15.53 -3.57
CA GLY A 363 17.75 15.74 -2.65
C GLY A 363 17.29 16.06 -1.23
N GLN A 364 16.28 16.94 -1.08
CA GLN A 364 15.65 17.21 0.23
C GLN A 364 15.08 15.93 0.83
N TYR A 365 14.36 15.14 0.03
CA TYR A 365 13.81 13.85 0.46
C TYR A 365 14.87 12.84 0.86
N THR A 366 15.97 12.80 0.11
CA THR A 366 17.10 11.93 0.42
C THR A 366 17.70 12.29 1.78
N GLN A 367 17.89 13.58 2.06
CA GLN A 367 18.44 14.03 3.35
C GLN A 367 17.56 13.65 4.54
N GLU A 368 16.25 13.84 4.41
CA GLU A 368 15.25 13.44 5.41
C GLU A 368 15.22 11.93 5.62
N PHE A 369 15.18 11.17 4.51
CA PHE A 369 15.21 9.72 4.55
C PHE A 369 16.44 9.21 5.30
N LEU A 370 17.62 9.71 4.93
CA LEU A 370 18.89 9.34 5.57
C LEU A 370 18.89 9.65 7.08
N ALA A 371 18.32 10.79 7.50
CA ALA A 371 18.21 11.15 8.92
C ALA A 371 17.24 10.20 9.68
N GLN A 372 16.13 9.81 9.05
CA GLN A 372 15.17 8.89 9.66
C GLN A 372 15.73 7.48 9.86
N VAL A 373 16.48 6.97 8.88
CA VAL A 373 17.09 5.64 8.97
C VAL A 373 18.27 5.61 9.94
N GLU A 374 19.02 6.71 10.04
CA GLU A 374 20.07 6.90 11.06
C GLU A 374 19.49 6.88 12.47
N GLY A 375 18.41 7.63 12.73
CA GLY A 375 17.74 7.66 14.03
C GLY A 375 17.18 6.30 14.48
N ARG A 376 17.12 5.31 13.59
CA ARG A 376 16.70 3.93 13.85
C ARG A 376 17.84 2.92 13.84
N GLY A 377 19.08 3.37 13.66
CA GLY A 377 20.28 2.54 13.72
C GLY A 377 20.53 1.67 12.48
N PHE A 378 19.90 1.97 11.33
CA PHE A 378 20.11 1.18 10.11
C PHE A 378 21.57 1.22 9.62
N PHE A 379 22.25 2.36 9.71
CA PHE A 379 23.66 2.45 9.30
C PHE A 379 24.67 1.92 10.35
N GLY A 380 24.19 1.20 11.37
CA GLY A 380 25.03 0.66 12.45
C GLY A 380 25.88 1.75 13.10
N THR A 381 27.15 1.42 13.40
CA THR A 381 28.11 2.36 14.00
C THR A 381 28.73 3.35 13.01
N GLN A 382 28.50 3.16 11.70
CA GLN A 382 29.10 4.01 10.66
C GLN A 382 28.32 5.31 10.42
N GLY A 383 27.01 5.30 10.73
CA GLY A 383 26.15 6.48 10.65
C GLY A 383 25.86 6.95 9.22
N LYS A 384 25.03 7.99 9.10
CA LYS A 384 24.67 8.60 7.81
C LYS A 384 25.89 9.21 7.09
N ASP A 385 26.87 9.69 7.85
CA ASP A 385 28.06 10.35 7.31
C ASP A 385 28.88 9.43 6.38
N ALA A 386 28.93 8.13 6.67
CA ALA A 386 29.60 7.17 5.80
C ALA A 386 28.91 7.03 4.44
N VAL A 387 27.58 7.13 4.40
CA VAL A 387 26.80 7.15 3.14
C VAL A 387 27.07 8.44 2.37
N LEU A 388 27.07 9.59 3.06
CA LEU A 388 27.34 10.89 2.43
C LEU A 388 28.78 10.98 1.90
N HIS A 389 29.75 10.32 2.54
CA HIS A 389 31.13 10.26 2.06
C HIS A 389 31.28 9.51 0.73
N ASN A 390 30.37 8.57 0.44
CA ASN A 390 30.35 7.80 -0.80
C ASN A 390 29.69 8.56 -1.96
N VAL A 391 29.19 9.78 -1.75
CA VAL A 391 28.52 10.56 -2.80
C VAL A 391 29.56 11.16 -3.74
N VAL A 392 29.51 10.71 -5.00
CA VAL A 392 30.38 11.21 -6.07
C VAL A 392 29.72 12.32 -6.89
N ARG A 393 28.38 12.40 -6.89
CA ARG A 393 27.61 13.36 -7.67
C ARG A 393 26.37 13.85 -6.92
N TYR A 394 26.17 15.17 -6.94
CA TYR A 394 24.88 15.81 -6.67
C TYR A 394 24.29 16.32 -7.99
N GLY A 395 23.17 15.74 -8.44
CA GLY A 395 22.48 16.14 -9.67
C GLY A 395 21.40 17.20 -9.40
N GLU A 396 21.21 18.12 -10.36
CA GLU A 396 20.19 19.17 -10.27
C GLU A 396 18.83 18.74 -10.86
N SER A 397 18.76 17.51 -11.39
CA SER A 397 17.53 16.89 -11.87
C SER A 397 17.57 15.37 -11.63
N ILE A 398 16.39 14.74 -11.58
CA ILE A 398 16.29 13.28 -11.47
C ILE A 398 16.95 12.59 -12.67
N THR A 399 16.82 13.17 -13.87
CA THR A 399 17.46 12.68 -15.08
C THR A 399 18.97 12.63 -14.94
N GLU A 400 19.61 13.70 -14.47
CA GLU A 400 21.07 13.71 -14.23
C GLU A 400 21.50 12.65 -13.21
N VAL A 401 20.74 12.49 -12.12
CA VAL A 401 21.04 11.50 -11.08
C VAL A 401 20.97 10.07 -11.64
N LEU A 402 19.97 9.77 -12.47
CA LEU A 402 19.81 8.47 -13.12
C LEU A 402 20.86 8.23 -14.23
N GLU A 403 21.24 9.28 -14.96
CA GLU A 403 22.29 9.23 -15.97
C GLU A 403 23.65 8.90 -15.33
N SER A 404 23.97 9.44 -14.16
CA SER A 404 25.21 9.08 -13.43
C SER A 404 25.31 7.58 -13.11
N VAL A 405 24.17 6.92 -12.83
CA VAL A 405 24.15 5.46 -12.62
C VAL A 405 24.28 4.72 -13.95
N THR A 406 23.54 5.15 -14.97
CA THR A 406 23.57 4.54 -16.32
C THR A 406 24.95 4.63 -16.98
N CYS A 407 25.65 5.75 -16.82
CA CYS A 407 27.00 5.98 -17.34
C CYS A 407 28.11 5.32 -16.50
N GLY A 408 27.77 4.68 -15.37
CA GLY A 408 28.74 4.02 -14.48
C GLY A 408 29.61 4.98 -13.66
N GLU A 409 29.24 6.26 -13.58
CA GLU A 409 29.87 7.24 -12.68
C GLU A 409 29.55 6.90 -11.22
N ALA A 410 28.28 6.53 -10.95
CA ALA A 410 27.79 6.05 -9.67
C ALA A 410 27.35 4.58 -9.76
N ASP A 411 27.50 3.85 -8.65
CA ASP A 411 27.06 2.46 -8.51
C ASP A 411 25.58 2.37 -8.12
N ALA A 412 25.06 3.39 -7.43
CA ALA A 412 23.65 3.54 -7.08
C ALA A 412 23.23 5.00 -6.92
N ALA A 413 21.92 5.24 -6.95
CA ALA A 413 21.32 6.52 -6.62
C ALA A 413 20.13 6.34 -5.67
N ILE A 414 19.80 7.43 -4.97
CA ILE A 414 18.55 7.52 -4.19
C ILE A 414 17.60 8.43 -4.96
N VAL A 415 16.54 7.86 -5.50
CA VAL A 415 15.54 8.54 -6.35
C VAL A 415 14.12 8.13 -5.95
N PHE A 416 13.09 8.68 -6.60
CA PHE A 416 11.77 8.09 -6.43
C PHE A 416 11.63 6.78 -7.22
N ALA A 417 10.91 5.82 -6.64
CA ALA A 417 10.64 4.53 -7.26
C ALA A 417 9.86 4.62 -8.58
N SER A 418 9.12 5.72 -8.78
CA SER A 418 8.48 6.09 -10.04
C SER A 418 9.51 6.28 -11.16
N ASP A 419 10.57 7.02 -10.85
CA ASP A 419 11.52 7.52 -11.84
C ASP A 419 12.50 6.42 -12.25
N GLY A 420 12.95 5.63 -11.27
CA GLY A 420 13.77 4.44 -11.54
C GLY A 420 13.06 3.35 -12.36
N ARG A 421 11.73 3.42 -12.49
CA ARG A 421 10.95 2.50 -13.36
C ARG A 421 10.75 3.02 -14.77
N GLN A 422 10.80 4.33 -14.99
CA GLN A 422 10.57 4.96 -16.29
C GLN A 422 11.85 5.16 -17.11
N ALA A 423 13.03 5.06 -16.49
CA ALA A 423 14.29 5.05 -17.21
C ALA A 423 14.40 3.78 -18.08
N ASP A 424 14.28 3.98 -19.40
CA ASP A 424 14.19 2.94 -20.42
C ASP A 424 15.54 2.21 -20.64
N GLY A 425 15.49 0.99 -21.16
CA GLY A 425 16.64 0.30 -21.75
C GLY A 425 17.54 -0.53 -20.82
N ASP A 426 17.89 -0.06 -19.63
CA ASP A 426 18.71 -0.83 -18.69
C ASP A 426 18.32 -0.56 -17.21
N MET A 427 17.58 -1.54 -16.66
CA MET A 427 18.05 -2.22 -15.46
C MET A 427 18.10 -1.43 -14.12
N TYR A 428 16.97 -1.27 -13.41
CA TYR A 428 16.99 -0.89 -11.98
C TYR A 428 16.39 -1.97 -11.05
N VAL A 429 17.07 -2.25 -9.93
CA VAL A 429 16.49 -3.03 -8.82
C VAL A 429 16.14 -2.06 -7.68
N PRO A 430 14.85 -1.87 -7.35
CA PRO A 430 14.50 -1.15 -6.14
C PRO A 430 14.92 -2.00 -4.95
N ILE A 431 15.92 -1.54 -4.20
CA ILE A 431 16.32 -2.20 -2.97
C ILE A 431 15.24 -1.90 -1.93
N ALA A 432 14.67 -2.96 -1.35
CA ALA A 432 13.63 -2.84 -0.35
C ALA A 432 14.17 -2.03 0.83
N LEU A 433 13.62 -0.82 1.02
CA LEU A 433 13.89 -0.03 2.20
C LEU A 433 13.21 -0.70 3.40
N PRO A 434 13.85 -0.66 4.58
CA PRO A 434 13.27 -1.23 5.78
C PRO A 434 11.92 -0.57 6.11
N ILE A 435 11.00 -1.36 6.66
CA ILE A 435 9.68 -0.91 7.09
C ILE A 435 9.86 0.02 8.30
N LEU A 436 9.81 1.33 8.08
CA LEU A 436 9.86 2.35 9.13
C LEU A 436 8.53 2.46 9.91
N GLY A 437 8.05 1.37 10.54
CA GLY A 437 6.82 1.37 11.35
C GLY A 437 6.86 2.38 12.50
N ARG A 438 5.69 2.90 12.91
CA ARG A 438 5.54 3.51 14.24
C ARG A 438 5.57 2.37 15.27
N LEU A 439 6.44 2.49 16.28
CA LEU A 439 6.33 1.73 17.53
C LEU A 439 5.16 2.29 18.36
#